data_AF-A0A4R2L6C6-F1
#
_entry.id   AF-A0A4R2L6C6-F1
#
_cell.length_a   1.000
_cell.length_b   1.000
_cell.length_c   1.000
_cell.angle_alpha   90.00
_cell.angle_beta   90.00
_cell.angle_gamma   90.00
#
_symmetry.space_group_name_H-M   'P 1'
#
loop_
_entity.id
_entity.type
_entity.pdbx_description
1 polymer ?
#
loop_
_entity_poly.entity_id
_entity_poly.type
_entity_poly.pdbx_seq_one_letter_code
_entity_poly.pdbx_strand_id
1 'polypeptide(L)' 'MPTLRVELFEGRTPEQKAALAKELTDACVRVLGGSPGGVDVLFYDVKRHDWATGGQPWSQVPPQA' A
#
# COMPACT_ATOMS: atom_id res chain seq x y z
N MET A 1 11.94 10.12 10.79
CA MET A 1 10.48 10.20 10.64
C MET A 1 10.14 9.77 9.21
N PRO A 2 10.12 8.45 8.93
CA PRO A 2 9.83 7.96 7.58
C PRO A 2 8.33 8.05 7.26
N THR A 3 8.02 8.37 6.01
CA THR A 3 6.67 8.33 5.46
C THR A 3 6.63 7.31 4.33
N LEU A 4 5.71 6.36 4.41
CA LEU A 4 5.50 5.31 3.42
C LEU A 4 4.22 5.59 2.64
N ARG A 5 4.35 5.65 1.31
CA ARG A 5 3.21 5.72 0.39
C ARG A 5 2.96 4.33 -0.18
N VAL A 6 1.76 3.80 0.03
CA VAL A 6 1.33 2.52 -0.52
C VAL A 6 0.25 2.77 -1.56
N GLU A 7 0.61 2.58 -2.83
CA GLU A 7 -0.33 2.58 -3.94
C GLU A 7 -0.73 1.14 -4.23
N LEU A 8 -2.03 0.90 -4.23
CA LEU A 8 -2.60 -0.43 -4.41
C LEU A 8 -3.95 -0.33 -5.12
N PHE A 9 -4.41 -1.44 -5.71
CA PHE A 9 -5.77 -1.49 -6.23
C PHE A 9 -6.80 -1.30 -5.12
N GLU A 10 -7.88 -0.58 -5.44
CA GLU A 10 -9.03 -0.43 -4.56
C GLU A 10 -9.67 -1.79 -4.17
N GLY A 11 -10.40 -1.79 -3.06
CA GLY A 11 -11.16 -2.97 -2.60
C GLY A 11 -10.56 -3.71 -1.40
N ARG A 12 -9.47 -3.21 -0.79
CA ARG A 12 -9.00 -3.72 0.51
C ARG A 12 -9.87 -3.23 1.65
N THR A 13 -10.14 -4.11 2.60
CA THR A 13 -10.94 -3.75 3.78
C THR A 13 -10.14 -2.86 4.73
N PRO A 14 -10.80 -2.09 5.60
CA PRO A 14 -10.12 -1.32 6.64
C PRO A 14 -9.19 -2.18 7.52
N GLU A 15 -9.60 -3.40 7.84
CA GLU A 15 -8.82 -4.34 8.67
C GLU A 15 -7.53 -4.77 7.97
N GLN A 16 -7.59 -5.03 6.66
CA GLN A 16 -6.41 -5.37 5.87
C GLN A 16 -5.41 -4.21 5.83
N LYS A 17 -5.90 -2.98 5.63
CA LYS A 17 -5.05 -1.77 5.64
C LYS A 17 -4.44 -1.53 7.02
N ALA A 18 -5.20 -1.72 8.10
CA ALA A 18 -4.70 -1.59 9.46
C ALA A 18 -3.61 -2.62 9.77
N ALA A 19 -3.81 -3.88 9.37
CA ALA A 19 -2.81 -4.92 9.52
C ALA A 19 -1.52 -4.60 8.74
N LEU A 20 -1.64 -4.15 7.48
CA LEU A 20 -0.49 -3.78 6.67
C LEU A 20 0.25 -2.56 7.24
N ALA A 21 -0.46 -1.54 7.73
CA ALA A 21 0.15 -0.38 8.38
C ALA A 21 0.99 -0.80 9.59
N LYS A 22 0.48 -1.72 10.43
CA LYS A 22 1.21 -2.26 11.57
C LYS A 22 2.50 -2.93 11.14
N GLU A 23 2.43 -3.85 10.17
CA GLU A 23 3.61 -4.61 9.73
C GLU A 23 4.68 -3.71 9.07
N LEU A 24 4.27 -2.71 8.29
CA LEU A 24 5.18 -1.73 7.70
C LEU A 24 5.86 -0.87 8.76
N THR A 25 5.09 -0.37 9.74
CA THR A 25 5.64 0.40 10.86
C THR A 25 6.63 -0.42 11.69
N ASP A 26 6.28 -1.66 12.02
CA ASP A 26 7.17 -2.56 12.78
C ASP A 26 8.46 -2.86 12.00
N ALA A 27 8.37 -3.06 10.68
CA ALA A 27 9.54 -3.24 9.83
C ALA A 27 10.43 -1.99 9.81
N CYS A 28 9.85 -0.79 9.69
CA CYS A 28 10.60 0.47 9.74
C CYS A 28 11.32 0.65 11.07
N VAL A 29 10.63 0.45 12.20
CA VAL A 29 11.24 0.57 13.53
C VAL A 29 12.34 -0.46 13.72
N ARG A 30 12.12 -1.71 13.29
CA ARG A 30 13.12 -2.79 13.42
C ARG A 30 14.39 -2.53 12.60
N VAL A 31 14.25 -2.04 11.36
CA VAL A 31 15.39 -1.90 10.43
C VAL A 31 16.08 -0.54 10.56
N LEU A 32 15.32 0.53 10.76
CA LEU A 32 15.81 1.92 10.77
C LEU A 32 15.92 2.50 12.18
N GLY A 33 15.38 1.82 13.20
CA GLY A 33 15.26 2.33 14.56
C GLY A 33 14.14 3.37 14.72
N GLY A 34 14.15 4.09 15.83
CA GLY A 34 13.15 5.11 16.16
C GLY A 34 11.92 4.54 16.89
N SER A 35 10.82 5.28 16.86
CA SER A 35 9.57 4.90 17.52
C SER A 35 8.42 4.75 16.51
N PRO A 36 7.41 3.92 16.80
CA PRO A 36 6.24 3.74 15.92
C PRO A 36 5.51 5.04 15.60
N GLY A 37 5.42 5.98 16.56
CA GLY A 37 4.77 7.27 16.36
C GLY A 37 5.49 8.22 15.41
N GLY A 38 6.71 7.88 14.97
CA GLY A 38 7.45 8.63 13.96
C GLY A 38 7.33 8.06 12.54
N VAL A 39 6.49 7.05 12.33
CA VAL A 39 6.28 6.38 11.03
C VAL A 39 4.86 6.64 10.54
N ASP A 40 4.75 7.25 9.36
CA ASP A 40 3.48 7.50 8.70
C ASP A 40 3.27 6.51 7.54
N VAL A 41 2.07 5.94 7.43
CA VAL A 41 1.69 5.06 6.31
C VAL A 41 0.43 5.62 5.66
N LEU A 42 0.53 5.98 4.37
CA LEU A 42 -0.57 6.53 3.59
C LEU A 42 -0.97 5.54 2.50
N PHE A 43 -2.24 5.17 2.48
CA PHE A 43 -2.82 4.30 1.44
C PHE A 43 -3.49 5.13 0.35
N TYR A 44 -3.20 4.77 -0.90
CA TYR A 44 -3.81 5.35 -2.09
C TYR A 44 -4.44 4.23 -2.91
N ASP A 45 -5.77 4.14 -2.85
CA ASP A 45 -6.53 3.21 -3.65
C ASP A 45 -6.62 3.71 -5.09
N VAL A 46 -6.15 2.88 -6.02
CA VAL A 46 -6.13 3.19 -7.45
C VAL A 46 -7.12 2.26 -8.14
N LYS A 47 -8.02 2.83 -8.95
CA LYS A 47 -8.93 2.01 -9.76
C LYS A 47 -8.14 1.32 -10.85
N ARG A 48 -8.61 0.14 -11.29
CA ARG A 48 -7.91 -0.64 -12.31
C ARG A 48 -7.76 0.10 -13.66
N HIS A 49 -8.65 1.04 -13.99
CA HIS A 49 -8.51 1.85 -15.20
C HIS A 49 -7.52 3.01 -15.08
N ASP A 50 -7.13 3.37 -13.85
CA ASP A 50 -6.18 4.46 -13.57
C ASP A 50 -4.73 3.96 -13.45
N TRP A 51 -4.51 2.64 -13.48
CA TRP A 51 -3.18 2.03 -13.45
C TRP A 51 -2.93 1.25 -14.74
N ALA A 52 -1.82 1.52 -15.42
CA ALA A 52 -1.36 0.74 -16.57
C ALA A 52 0.02 0.09 -16.34
N THR A 53 0.26 -1.04 -16.98
CA THR A 53 1.59 -1.69 -17.02
C THR A 53 1.84 -2.17 -18.44
N GLY A 54 3.04 -1.90 -18.99
CA GLY A 54 3.34 -2.21 -20.39
C GLY A 54 2.41 -1.50 -21.39
N GLY A 55 1.89 -0.33 -21.05
CA GLY A 55 0.94 0.42 -21.88
C GLY A 55 -0.50 -0.10 -21.86
N GLN A 56 -0.82 -1.12 -21.06
CA GLN A 56 -2.17 -1.69 -20.94
C GLN A 56 -2.78 -1.34 -19.58
N PRO A 57 -3.95 -0.67 -19.52
CA PRO A 57 -4.68 -0.46 -18.28
C PRO A 57 -5.09 -1.79 -17.65
N TRP A 58 -5.01 -1.90 -16.34
CA TRP A 58 -5.38 -3.11 -15.61
C TRP A 58 -6.88 -3.41 -15.66
N SER A 59 -7.72 -2.46 -16.07
CA SER A 59 -9.14 -2.68 -16.38
C SER A 59 -9.35 -3.58 -17.60
N GLN A 60 -8.37 -3.69 -18.51
CA GLN A 60 -8.43 -4.53 -19.70
C GLN A 60 -7.77 -5.89 -19.51
N VAL A 61 -7.00 -6.05 -18.43
CA VAL A 61 -6.38 -7.33 -18.05
C VAL A 61 -7.38 -8.13 -17.22
N PRO A 62 -7.78 -9.35 -17.66
CA PRO A 62 -8.65 -10.21 -16.87
C PRO A 62 -8.05 -10.45 -15.48
N PRO A 63 -8.85 -10.53 -14.41
CA PRO A 63 -8.36 -10.95 -13.11
C PRO A 63 -7.61 -12.28 -13.28
N GLN A 64 -6.34 -12.32 -12.88
CA GLN A 64 -5.63 -13.59 -12.79
C GLN A 64 -6.33 -14.42 -11.71
N ALA A 65 -6.81 -15.60 -12.09
CA ALA A 65 -7.47 -16.56 -11.21
C ALA A 65 -6.50 -17.09 -10.15
#